data_AF-A0A8S2RSH9-F1
#
_entry.id   AF-A0A8S2RSH9-F1
#
_cell.length_a   1.000
_cell.length_b   1.000
_cell.length_c   1.000
_cell.angle_alpha   90.00
_cell.angle_beta   90.00
_cell.angle_gamma   90.00
#
_symmetry.space_group_name_H-M   'P 1'
#
loop_
_entity.id
_entity.type
_entity.pdbx_description
1 polymer ?
#
loop_
_entity_poly.entity_id
_entity_poly.type
_entity_poly.pdbx_seq_one_letter_code
_entity_poly.pdbx_strand_id
1 'polypeptide(L)'
;MQGTHHPQAQWYWKSNSDPWSVNEKEEWRRYSDIQSDIIEEAFNQKTNKHLVELDNYWIDLNGSIQISKHDQNKRRQIKRILIDRNENQSLRQERFYFPEPLKKPFNEDRLDGGYHGFIKEWEQKNRRFLFFWKTKNKKVSNSDKVEQAANGIIFEGNRLGEKCESQWIVKQLQTVKNKDIEEIRKCCINLYSKECFLYKLVNETLRENDATIKKEFEVMHYNGSKII
;
A
#
# COMPACT_ATOMS: atom_id res chain seq x y z
N MET A 1 9.10 -31.21 6.33
CA MET A 1 8.47 -30.49 7.45
C MET A 1 7.16 -29.91 6.94
N GLN A 2 6.02 -30.43 7.39
CA GLN A 2 4.72 -29.92 7.00
C GLN A 2 4.49 -28.58 7.71
N GLY A 3 4.50 -27.47 6.95
CA GLY A 3 4.09 -26.19 7.47
C GLY A 3 2.60 -26.27 7.79
N THR A 4 2.23 -26.03 9.05
CA THR A 4 0.83 -25.84 9.43
C THR A 4 0.35 -24.54 8.77
N HIS A 5 -0.29 -24.66 7.61
CA HIS A 5 -0.90 -23.52 6.94
C HIS A 5 -2.14 -23.12 7.74
N HIS A 6 -2.04 -22.04 8.49
CA HIS A 6 -3.22 -21.44 9.10
C HIS A 6 -4.03 -20.74 8.01
N PRO A 7 -5.35 -20.99 7.92
CA PRO A 7 -6.20 -20.34 6.94
C PRO A 7 -6.17 -18.82 7.18
N GLN A 8 -5.96 -18.05 6.12
CA GLN A 8 -5.98 -16.60 6.19
C GLN A 8 -7.42 -16.10 6.01
N ALA A 9 -7.88 -15.23 6.90
CA ALA A 9 -9.17 -14.58 6.71
C ALA A 9 -9.07 -13.50 5.63
N GLN A 10 -10.02 -13.52 4.70
CA GLN A 10 -10.21 -12.49 3.69
C GLN A 10 -11.61 -11.92 3.81
N TRP A 11 -11.69 -10.60 3.84
CA TRP A 11 -12.96 -9.88 3.91
C TRP A 11 -13.39 -9.41 2.53
N TYR A 12 -14.71 -9.40 2.32
CA TYR A 12 -15.38 -9.00 1.07
C TYR A 12 -16.54 -8.06 1.37
N TRP A 13 -16.90 -7.24 0.39
CA TRP A 13 -18.10 -6.40 0.39
C TRP A 13 -18.93 -6.62 -0.87
N LYS A 14 -20.26 -6.50 -0.74
CA LYS A 14 -21.20 -6.70 -1.85
C LYS A 14 -21.19 -5.49 -2.76
N SER A 15 -20.74 -5.70 -3.99
CA SER A 15 -20.37 -4.66 -4.96
C SER A 15 -21.43 -4.33 -6.01
N ASN A 16 -22.57 -5.04 -6.02
CA ASN A 16 -23.73 -4.72 -6.84
C ASN A 16 -24.13 -3.23 -6.77
N SER A 17 -24.68 -2.69 -7.85
CA SER A 17 -25.22 -1.32 -7.85
C SER A 17 -26.29 -1.14 -6.79
N ASP A 18 -27.25 -2.09 -6.73
CA ASP A 18 -28.15 -2.27 -5.60
C ASP A 18 -27.65 -3.45 -4.72
N PRO A 19 -27.07 -3.18 -3.54
CA PRO A 19 -26.56 -4.23 -2.66
C PRO A 19 -27.67 -5.10 -2.03
N TRP A 20 -28.94 -4.69 -2.12
CA TRP A 20 -30.07 -5.39 -1.52
C TRP A 20 -30.95 -6.12 -2.54
N SER A 21 -30.63 -6.01 -3.83
CA SER A 21 -31.35 -6.74 -4.88
C SER A 21 -31.23 -8.25 -4.67
N VAL A 22 -32.38 -8.92 -4.76
CA VAL A 22 -32.51 -10.39 -4.71
C VAL A 22 -32.53 -11.02 -6.11
N ASN A 23 -32.71 -10.20 -7.14
CA ASN A 23 -32.84 -10.65 -8.53
C ASN A 23 -31.52 -10.59 -9.31
N GLU A 24 -30.53 -9.87 -8.79
CA GLU A 24 -29.20 -9.78 -9.39
C GLU A 24 -28.28 -10.86 -8.85
N LYS A 25 -27.38 -11.35 -9.71
CA LYS A 25 -26.28 -12.20 -9.29
C LYS A 25 -25.40 -11.43 -8.30
N GLU A 26 -25.10 -12.04 -7.16
CA GLU A 26 -24.25 -11.40 -6.17
C GLU A 26 -22.82 -11.20 -6.68
N GLU A 27 -22.36 -9.95 -6.63
CA GLU A 27 -20.99 -9.60 -6.95
C GLU A 27 -20.27 -9.19 -5.67
N TRP A 28 -19.19 -9.90 -5.33
CA TRP A 28 -18.41 -9.63 -4.14
C TRP A 28 -17.02 -9.15 -4.53
N ARG A 29 -16.60 -8.01 -3.97
CA ARG A 29 -15.23 -7.50 -4.12
C ARG A 29 -14.46 -7.68 -2.82
N ARG A 30 -13.18 -7.95 -2.94
CA ARG A 30 -12.27 -8.05 -1.79
C ARG A 30 -11.98 -6.66 -1.23
N TYR A 31 -11.82 -6.58 0.07
CA TYR A 31 -11.07 -5.48 0.67
C TYR A 31 -9.58 -5.64 0.37
N SER A 32 -8.82 -4.54 0.44
CA SER A 32 -7.36 -4.62 0.35
C SER A 32 -6.79 -5.53 1.46
N ASP A 33 -5.54 -5.98 1.32
CA ASP A 33 -4.92 -6.81 2.35
C ASP A 33 -4.90 -6.10 3.71
N ILE A 34 -4.54 -4.81 3.72
CA ILE A 34 -4.45 -4.06 4.97
C ILE A 34 -5.83 -3.77 5.54
N GLN A 35 -6.81 -3.42 4.72
CA GLN A 35 -8.19 -3.26 5.19
C GLN A 35 -8.72 -4.58 5.78
N SER A 36 -8.44 -5.71 5.12
CA SER A 36 -8.81 -7.03 5.62
C SER A 36 -8.12 -7.34 6.96
N ASP A 37 -6.83 -7.02 7.10
CA ASP A 37 -6.09 -7.20 8.34
C ASP A 37 -6.62 -6.29 9.46
N ILE A 38 -7.00 -5.04 9.17
CA ILE A 38 -7.62 -4.12 10.13
C ILE A 38 -8.96 -4.68 10.63
N ILE A 39 -9.82 -5.14 9.70
CA ILE A 39 -11.12 -5.74 10.05
C ILE A 39 -10.92 -7.02 10.86
N GLU A 40 -9.98 -7.88 10.46
CA GLU A 40 -9.69 -9.14 11.12
C GLU A 40 -9.05 -8.94 12.51
N GLU A 41 -8.15 -7.97 12.67
CA GLU A 41 -7.61 -7.59 13.98
C GLU A 41 -8.73 -7.15 14.92
N ALA A 42 -9.68 -6.35 14.44
CA ALA A 42 -10.83 -5.91 15.23
C ALA A 42 -11.81 -7.05 15.55
N PHE A 43 -12.06 -7.93 14.57
CA PHE A 43 -12.92 -9.11 14.76
C PHE A 43 -12.37 -10.06 15.83
N ASN A 44 -11.04 -10.24 15.88
CA ASN A 44 -10.38 -11.11 16.85
C ASN A 44 -10.17 -10.44 18.22
N GLN A 45 -10.19 -9.12 18.29
CA GLN A 45 -10.19 -8.42 19.57
C GLN A 45 -11.55 -8.62 20.25
N LYS A 46 -11.58 -9.41 21.33
CA LYS A 46 -12.78 -9.67 22.17
C LYS A 46 -13.37 -8.43 22.87
N THR A 47 -13.00 -7.24 22.43
CA THR A 47 -13.55 -5.97 22.91
C THR A 47 -14.85 -5.68 22.18
N ASN A 48 -15.84 -5.11 22.88
CA ASN A 48 -17.14 -4.67 22.33
C ASN A 48 -17.05 -3.56 21.24
N LYS A 49 -15.89 -3.36 20.61
CA LYS A 49 -15.72 -2.48 19.45
C LYS A 49 -16.21 -3.20 18.20
N HIS A 50 -17.51 -3.11 17.98
CA HIS A 50 -18.17 -3.67 16.80
C HIS A 50 -18.04 -2.76 15.57
N LEU A 51 -17.68 -1.48 15.77
CA LEU A 51 -17.49 -0.51 14.71
C LEU A 51 -15.99 -0.29 14.45
N VAL A 52 -15.52 -0.67 13.26
CA VAL A 52 -14.14 -0.51 12.81
C VAL A 52 -14.05 0.68 11.85
N GLU A 53 -13.05 1.51 12.04
CA GLU A 53 -12.77 2.63 11.13
C GLU A 53 -11.86 2.19 9.98
N LEU A 54 -12.28 2.41 8.74
CA LEU A 54 -11.44 2.43 7.55
C LEU A 54 -11.42 3.86 6.97
N ASP A 55 -10.55 4.15 6.00
CA ASP A 55 -10.38 5.51 5.48
C ASP A 55 -11.69 6.13 4.97
N ASN A 56 -12.42 5.42 4.11
CA ASN A 56 -13.65 5.90 3.47
C ASN A 56 -14.95 5.33 4.08
N TYR A 57 -14.83 4.39 5.01
CA TYR A 57 -15.95 3.58 5.50
C TYR A 57 -15.86 3.30 6.99
N TRP A 58 -17.01 3.03 7.60
CA TRP A 58 -17.13 2.33 8.86
C TRP A 58 -17.57 0.89 8.60
N ILE A 59 -17.03 -0.06 9.36
CA ILE A 59 -17.43 -1.47 9.29
C ILE A 59 -18.12 -1.83 10.60
N ASP A 60 -19.41 -2.12 10.52
CA ASP A 60 -20.18 -2.73 11.60
C ASP A 60 -20.07 -4.25 11.50
N LEU A 61 -19.28 -4.84 12.39
CA LEU A 61 -19.07 -6.28 12.47
C LEU A 61 -20.30 -7.04 12.98
N ASN A 62 -21.15 -6.42 13.80
CA ASN A 62 -22.37 -7.05 14.30
C ASN A 62 -23.43 -7.12 13.21
N GLY A 63 -23.62 -6.00 12.51
CA GLY A 63 -24.52 -5.93 11.37
C GLY A 63 -23.97 -6.63 10.12
N SER A 64 -22.67 -6.93 10.07
CA SER A 64 -21.96 -7.35 8.86
C SER A 64 -22.19 -6.36 7.71
N ILE A 65 -22.03 -5.07 7.99
CA ILE A 65 -22.32 -3.97 7.06
C ILE A 65 -21.16 -2.97 7.01
N GLN A 66 -20.82 -2.56 5.79
CA GLN A 66 -20.01 -1.39 5.49
C GLN A 66 -20.92 -0.16 5.35
N ILE A 67 -20.54 0.97 5.94
CA ILE A 67 -21.26 2.24 5.91
C ILE A 67 -20.31 3.32 5.35
N SER A 68 -20.70 4.04 4.30
CA SER A 68 -19.88 5.13 3.76
C SER A 68 -19.81 6.32 4.72
N LYS A 69 -18.60 6.89 4.89
CA LYS A 69 -18.40 8.13 5.64
C LYS A 69 -18.97 9.36 4.93
N HIS A 70 -19.06 9.30 3.60
CA HIS A 70 -19.57 10.40 2.79
C HIS A 70 -21.10 10.36 2.62
N ASP A 71 -21.71 9.19 2.78
CA ASP A 71 -23.15 8.99 2.62
C ASP A 71 -23.62 7.81 3.48
N GLN A 72 -24.25 8.10 4.61
CA GLN A 72 -24.69 7.07 5.57
C GLN A 72 -25.81 6.15 5.04
N ASN A 73 -26.46 6.52 3.93
CA ASN A 73 -27.44 5.69 3.25
C ASN A 73 -26.77 4.67 2.33
N LYS A 74 -25.51 4.90 1.93
CA LYS A 74 -24.72 3.93 1.17
C LYS A 74 -24.16 2.87 2.12
N ARG A 75 -24.93 1.80 2.26
CA ARG A 75 -24.59 0.62 3.06
C ARG A 75 -24.46 -0.61 2.19
N ARG A 76 -23.51 -1.48 2.51
CA ARG A 76 -23.23 -2.70 1.76
C ARG A 76 -22.96 -3.84 2.72
N GLN A 77 -23.46 -5.04 2.40
CA GLN A 77 -23.15 -6.24 3.18
C GLN A 77 -21.67 -6.58 3.06
N ILE A 78 -21.11 -7.15 4.13
CA ILE A 78 -19.75 -7.68 4.15
C ILE A 78 -19.79 -9.16 4.52
N LYS A 79 -18.73 -9.89 4.18
CA LYS A 79 -18.54 -11.26 4.65
C LYS A 79 -17.07 -11.58 4.85
N ARG A 80 -16.83 -12.53 5.77
CA ARG A 80 -15.53 -13.12 6.06
C ARG A 80 -15.45 -14.49 5.41
N ILE A 81 -14.36 -14.77 4.71
CA ILE A 81 -14.06 -16.10 4.14
C ILE A 81 -12.69 -16.53 4.63
N LEU A 82 -12.58 -17.78 5.09
CA LEU A 82 -11.30 -18.41 5.37
C LEU A 82 -10.75 -18.99 4.07
N ILE A 83 -9.62 -18.45 3.60
CA ILE A 83 -8.93 -18.93 2.41
C ILE A 83 -7.83 -19.88 2.85
N ASP A 84 -7.87 -21.09 2.30
CA ASP A 84 -6.78 -22.04 2.43
C ASP A 84 -5.66 -21.64 1.46
N ARG A 85 -4.47 -21.36 1.98
CA ARG A 85 -3.32 -20.95 1.15
C ARG A 85 -2.75 -22.17 0.44
N ASN A 86 -3.46 -22.69 -0.56
CA ASN A 86 -2.82 -23.57 -1.53
C ASN A 86 -1.81 -22.76 -2.34
N GLU A 87 -0.60 -23.30 -2.49
CA GLU A 87 0.61 -22.69 -3.05
C GLU A 87 0.48 -22.12 -4.48
N ASN A 88 -0.67 -22.31 -5.14
CA ASN A 88 -0.94 -21.95 -6.53
C ASN A 88 -1.80 -20.69 -6.73
N GLN A 89 -2.21 -19.98 -5.68
CA GLN A 89 -2.80 -18.65 -5.87
C GLN A 89 -1.68 -17.66 -6.20
N SER A 90 -1.51 -17.38 -7.50
CA SER A 90 -0.43 -16.53 -7.99
C SER A 90 -0.39 -15.21 -7.21
N LEU A 91 0.78 -14.86 -6.69
CA LEU A 91 1.06 -13.56 -6.10
C LEU A 91 0.78 -12.48 -7.15
N ARG A 92 -0.43 -11.92 -7.12
CA ARG A 92 -0.91 -10.74 -7.87
C ARG A 92 -0.14 -10.47 -9.15
N GLN A 93 -0.43 -11.24 -10.19
CA GLN A 93 0.19 -11.08 -11.50
C GLN A 93 0.12 -9.64 -11.99
N GLU A 94 -0.99 -8.93 -11.72
CA GLU A 94 -1.20 -7.51 -12.04
C GLU A 94 -0.05 -6.60 -11.57
N ARG A 95 0.66 -6.95 -10.49
CA ARG A 95 1.81 -6.19 -9.99
C ARG A 95 3.00 -6.16 -10.94
N PHE A 96 3.10 -7.15 -11.81
CA PHE A 96 4.21 -7.31 -12.73
C PHE A 96 3.89 -6.77 -14.12
N TYR A 97 2.61 -6.52 -14.43
CA TYR A 97 2.17 -6.12 -15.76
C TYR A 97 2.00 -4.61 -15.94
N PHE A 98 1.43 -3.88 -14.97
CA PHE A 98 1.19 -2.44 -15.12
C PHE A 98 1.31 -1.69 -13.79
N PRO A 99 2.08 -0.57 -13.73
CA PRO A 99 1.94 0.36 -12.60
C PRO A 99 0.52 0.95 -12.66
N GLU A 100 -0.26 0.79 -11.58
CA GLU A 100 -1.49 1.58 -11.43
C GLU A 100 -1.08 3.04 -11.28
N PRO A 101 -1.55 3.95 -12.15
CA PRO A 101 -1.25 5.36 -12.01
C PRO A 101 -1.93 5.88 -10.74
N LEU A 102 -1.16 6.33 -9.75
CA LEU A 102 -1.72 7.22 -8.75
C LEU A 102 -1.91 8.57 -9.44
N LYS A 103 -2.93 9.33 -9.02
CA LYS A 103 -3.37 10.52 -9.77
C LYS A 103 -2.30 11.59 -9.96
N LYS A 104 -1.17 11.51 -9.24
CA LYS A 104 0.07 12.24 -9.49
C LYS A 104 1.26 11.46 -8.88
N PRO A 105 2.26 11.06 -9.66
CA PRO A 105 3.52 10.57 -9.11
C PRO A 105 4.27 11.70 -8.38
N PHE A 106 5.30 11.34 -7.61
CA PHE A 106 6.19 12.31 -6.95
C PHE A 106 6.88 13.32 -7.90
N ASN A 107 6.80 13.09 -9.23
CA ASN A 107 7.74 13.60 -10.22
C ASN A 107 7.10 14.34 -11.42
N GLU A 108 5.80 14.65 -11.43
CA GLU A 108 5.19 15.35 -12.59
C GLU A 108 5.83 16.72 -12.91
N ASP A 109 6.42 17.40 -11.92
CA ASP A 109 7.08 18.70 -12.12
C ASP A 109 8.59 18.60 -12.44
N ARG A 110 9.13 17.39 -12.66
CA ARG A 110 10.59 17.17 -12.61
C ARG A 110 11.20 16.90 -13.99
N LEU A 111 11.85 17.93 -14.51
CA LEU A 111 12.57 17.92 -15.80
C LEU A 111 13.75 16.93 -15.86
N ASP A 112 14.26 16.46 -14.71
CA ASP A 112 15.49 15.67 -14.64
C ASP A 112 15.27 14.29 -13.96
N GLY A 113 14.96 13.26 -14.75
CA GLY A 113 15.54 11.92 -14.53
C GLY A 113 15.05 11.10 -13.33
N GLY A 114 13.74 10.87 -13.22
CA GLY A 114 13.24 9.68 -12.53
C GLY A 114 13.59 9.47 -11.04
N TYR A 115 13.81 8.23 -10.58
CA TYR A 115 14.17 7.90 -9.17
C TYR A 115 15.44 8.63 -8.73
N HIS A 116 16.41 8.78 -9.63
CA HIS A 116 17.65 9.46 -9.31
C HIS A 116 17.45 10.98 -9.15
N GLY A 117 16.58 11.56 -9.98
CA GLY A 117 16.06 12.93 -9.84
C GLY A 117 15.25 13.12 -8.57
N PHE A 118 14.38 12.16 -8.24
CA PHE A 118 13.62 12.15 -6.98
C PHE A 118 14.54 12.15 -5.77
N ILE A 119 15.54 11.25 -5.74
CA ILE A 119 16.50 11.18 -4.65
C ILE A 119 17.29 12.48 -4.58
N LYS A 120 17.84 12.98 -5.70
CA LYS A 120 18.57 14.26 -5.72
C LYS A 120 17.74 15.46 -5.27
N GLU A 121 16.48 15.55 -5.70
CA GLU A 121 15.62 16.67 -5.36
C GLU A 121 15.07 16.55 -3.94
N TRP A 122 14.74 15.34 -3.49
CA TRP A 122 14.46 15.07 -2.08
C TRP A 122 15.68 15.44 -1.22
N GLU A 123 16.89 15.07 -1.64
CA GLU A 123 18.14 15.45 -1.00
C GLU A 123 18.36 16.97 -0.99
N GLN A 124 17.97 17.68 -2.04
CA GLN A 124 18.05 19.15 -2.13
C GLN A 124 16.99 19.86 -1.30
N LYS A 125 15.71 19.48 -1.40
CA LYS A 125 14.60 20.04 -0.61
C LYS A 125 14.80 19.77 0.88
N ASN A 126 15.34 18.61 1.20
CA ASN A 126 15.73 18.24 2.54
C ASN A 126 17.21 18.50 2.79
N ARG A 127 17.89 19.43 2.09
CA ARG A 127 19.35 19.68 2.27
C ARG A 127 19.73 19.99 3.71
N ARG A 128 18.87 20.67 4.47
CA ARG A 128 19.10 20.87 5.92
C ARG A 128 19.05 19.55 6.68
N PHE A 129 18.09 18.68 6.34
CA PHE A 129 17.97 17.32 6.89
C PHE A 129 19.15 16.44 6.45
N LEU A 130 19.58 16.51 5.19
CA LEU A 130 20.68 15.73 4.63
C LEU A 130 22.05 16.24 5.09
N PHE A 131 22.19 17.55 5.29
CA PHE A 131 23.35 18.15 5.93
C PHE A 131 23.40 17.74 7.39
N PHE A 132 22.28 17.73 8.12
CA PHE A 132 22.18 17.09 9.44
C PHE A 132 22.50 15.59 9.38
N TRP A 133 22.04 14.88 8.35
CA TRP A 133 22.26 13.45 8.15
C TRP A 133 23.73 13.13 7.88
N LYS A 134 24.41 13.91 7.02
CA LYS A 134 25.84 13.76 6.71
C LYS A 134 26.75 14.28 7.83
N THR A 135 26.36 15.34 8.55
CA THR A 135 27.19 15.92 9.63
C THR A 135 26.96 15.27 11.00
N LYS A 136 25.80 14.63 11.26
CA LYS A 136 25.53 13.82 12.47
C LYS A 136 25.64 12.31 12.27
N ASN A 137 26.11 11.79 11.13
CA ASN A 137 26.31 10.36 10.90
C ASN A 137 27.50 9.77 11.70
N LYS A 138 27.50 9.96 13.02
CA LYS A 138 27.59 8.82 13.93
C LYS A 138 26.42 7.90 13.55
N LYS A 139 26.75 6.75 12.93
CA LYS A 139 25.86 5.62 12.58
C LYS A 139 24.40 5.83 13.04
N VAL A 140 23.55 6.40 12.17
CA VAL A 140 22.09 6.46 12.43
C VAL A 140 21.61 5.04 12.72
N SER A 141 21.00 4.85 13.88
CA SER A 141 20.61 3.52 14.33
C SER A 141 19.50 2.96 13.44
N ASN A 142 19.33 1.64 13.39
CA ASN A 142 18.20 1.06 12.68
C ASN A 142 16.85 1.54 13.23
N SER A 143 16.80 1.81 14.54
CA SER A 143 15.65 2.39 15.24
C SER A 143 15.26 3.75 14.66
N ASP A 144 16.25 4.64 14.46
CA ASP A 144 16.03 5.96 13.87
C ASP A 144 15.57 5.88 12.41
N LYS A 145 16.07 4.89 11.64
CA LYS A 145 15.64 4.66 10.25
C LYS A 145 14.18 4.22 10.19
N VAL A 146 13.77 3.30 11.07
CA VAL A 146 12.38 2.84 11.17
C VAL A 146 11.46 4.00 11.54
N GLU A 147 11.86 4.85 12.48
CA GLU A 147 11.08 6.02 12.88
C GLU A 147 10.93 7.06 11.75
N GLN A 148 12.00 7.32 11.01
CA GLN A 148 11.94 8.19 9.83
C GLN A 148 11.02 7.62 8.74
N ALA A 149 11.13 6.32 8.46
CA ALA A 149 10.25 5.65 7.50
C ALA A 149 8.78 5.73 7.94
N ALA A 150 8.50 5.51 9.23
CA ALA A 150 7.16 5.63 9.79
C ALA A 150 6.58 7.04 9.58
N ASN A 151 7.36 8.09 9.86
CA ASN A 151 6.92 9.46 9.65
C ASN A 151 6.62 9.76 8.17
N GLY A 152 7.46 9.28 7.25
CA GLY A 152 7.22 9.41 5.81
C GLY A 152 5.94 8.70 5.36
N ILE A 153 5.70 7.49 5.85
CA ILE A 153 4.50 6.70 5.53
C ILE A 153 3.23 7.40 6.03
N ILE A 154 3.24 7.95 7.25
CA ILE A 154 2.10 8.73 7.78
C ILE A 154 1.86 9.97 6.93
N PHE A 155 2.92 10.70 6.58
CA PHE A 155 2.81 11.90 5.77
C PHE A 155 2.16 11.62 4.41
N GLU A 156 2.64 10.61 3.69
CA GLU A 156 2.09 10.23 2.38
C GLU A 156 0.69 9.64 2.49
N GLY A 157 0.43 8.80 3.50
CA GLY A 157 -0.90 8.26 3.75
C GLY A 157 -1.92 9.38 3.97
N ASN A 158 -1.60 10.38 4.79
CA ASN A 158 -2.47 11.54 4.99
C ASN A 158 -2.70 12.32 3.70
N ARG A 159 -1.66 12.52 2.87
CA ARG A 159 -1.76 13.22 1.58
C ARG A 159 -2.68 12.49 0.60
N LEU A 160 -2.68 11.16 0.63
CA LEU A 160 -3.48 10.30 -0.26
C LEU A 160 -4.88 9.99 0.30
N GLY A 161 -5.17 10.36 1.54
CA GLY A 161 -6.41 9.98 2.22
C GLY A 161 -6.43 8.54 2.75
N GLU A 162 -5.25 7.92 2.87
CA GLU A 162 -5.03 6.54 3.34
C GLU A 162 -4.45 6.56 4.79
N LYS A 163 -5.15 7.26 5.69
CA LYS A 163 -4.73 7.49 7.07
C LYS A 163 -4.79 6.21 7.91
N CYS A 164 -5.88 5.48 7.88
CA CYS A 164 -6.04 4.22 8.62
C CYS A 164 -5.02 3.20 8.12
N GLU A 165 -4.85 3.09 6.80
CA GLU A 165 -3.87 2.19 6.20
C GLU A 165 -2.43 2.56 6.61
N SER A 166 -2.05 3.83 6.53
CA SER A 166 -0.70 4.29 6.91
C SER A 166 -0.40 4.09 8.40
N GLN A 167 -1.37 4.34 9.28
CA GLN A 167 -1.24 4.08 10.71
C GLN A 167 -1.02 2.58 10.99
N TRP A 168 -1.74 1.71 10.28
CA TRP A 168 -1.56 0.26 10.42
C TRP A 168 -0.15 -0.17 9.96
N ILE A 169 0.32 0.31 8.81
CA ILE A 169 1.67 0.04 8.31
C ILE A 169 2.72 0.49 9.33
N VAL A 170 2.58 1.70 9.87
CA VAL A 170 3.51 2.21 10.89
C VAL A 170 3.47 1.36 12.15
N LYS A 171 2.29 0.94 12.62
CA LYS A 171 2.17 0.04 13.77
C LYS A 171 3.01 -1.22 13.55
N GLN A 172 2.95 -1.84 12.37
CA GLN A 172 3.76 -3.01 12.04
C GLN A 172 5.26 -2.70 12.06
N LEU A 173 5.70 -1.58 11.44
CA LEU A 173 7.11 -1.16 11.46
C LEU A 173 7.63 -0.90 12.89
N GLN A 174 6.82 -0.31 13.76
CA GLN A 174 7.20 -0.05 15.15
C GLN A 174 7.47 -1.34 15.94
N THR A 175 6.83 -2.46 15.58
CA THR A 175 7.10 -3.76 16.23
C THR A 175 8.53 -4.28 15.99
N VAL A 176 9.20 -3.82 14.94
CA VAL A 176 10.56 -4.21 14.58
C VAL A 176 11.59 -3.09 14.80
N LYS A 177 11.19 -1.94 15.35
CA LYS A 177 12.04 -0.73 15.53
C LYS A 177 13.38 -1.03 16.21
N ASN A 178 13.37 -1.84 17.26
CA ASN A 178 14.56 -2.17 18.05
C ASN A 178 15.15 -3.54 17.72
N LYS A 179 14.73 -4.16 16.61
CA LYS A 179 15.24 -5.45 16.14
C LYS A 179 16.44 -5.26 15.20
N ASP A 180 17.05 -6.38 14.82
CA ASP A 180 18.11 -6.40 13.81
C ASP A 180 17.60 -6.05 12.41
N ILE A 181 18.54 -5.86 11.49
CA ILE A 181 18.25 -5.45 10.11
C ILE A 181 17.50 -6.50 9.31
N GLU A 182 17.65 -7.79 9.63
CA GLU A 182 16.97 -8.87 8.89
C GLU A 182 15.49 -8.92 9.28
N GLU A 183 15.15 -8.74 10.55
CA GLU A 183 13.77 -8.62 11.00
C GLU A 183 13.08 -7.38 10.41
N ILE A 184 13.79 -6.25 10.35
CA ILE A 184 13.29 -5.05 9.68
C ILE A 184 13.07 -5.33 8.19
N ARG A 185 14.02 -5.96 7.50
CA ARG A 185 13.90 -6.32 6.08
C ARG A 185 12.70 -7.23 5.85
N LYS A 186 12.51 -8.28 6.65
CA LYS A 186 11.35 -9.18 6.54
C LYS A 186 10.04 -8.43 6.70
N CYS A 187 9.96 -7.52 7.67
CA CYS A 187 8.79 -6.66 7.87
C CYS A 187 8.52 -5.80 6.63
N CYS A 188 9.53 -5.09 6.11
CA CYS A 188 9.39 -4.27 4.92
C CYS A 188 8.96 -5.07 3.69
N ILE A 189 9.53 -6.27 3.47
CA ILE A 189 9.14 -7.17 2.38
C ILE A 189 7.68 -7.60 2.55
N ASN A 190 7.27 -7.97 3.75
CA ASN A 190 5.89 -8.33 4.03
C ASN A 190 4.93 -7.17 3.74
N LEU A 191 5.24 -5.96 4.21
CA LEU A 191 4.43 -4.76 3.95
C LEU A 191 4.35 -4.43 2.46
N TYR A 192 5.47 -4.51 1.74
CA TYR A 192 5.51 -4.32 0.28
C TYR A 192 4.74 -5.41 -0.47
N SER A 193 4.65 -6.62 0.09
CA SER A 193 3.86 -7.71 -0.48
C SER A 193 2.34 -7.50 -0.34
N LYS A 194 1.86 -6.52 0.43
CA LYS A 194 0.43 -6.25 0.63
C LYS A 194 -0.17 -5.32 -0.42
N GLU A 195 -1.46 -5.47 -0.73
CA GLU A 195 -2.21 -4.48 -1.51
C GLU A 195 -2.36 -3.24 -0.63
N CYS A 196 -1.49 -2.28 -0.86
CA CYS A 196 -1.48 -1.06 -0.08
C CYS A 196 -0.98 0.11 -0.91
N PHE A 197 -1.31 1.32 -0.46
CA PHE A 197 -0.84 2.54 -1.09
C PHE A 197 0.69 2.60 -1.12
N LEU A 198 1.37 2.06 -0.10
CA LEU A 198 2.83 2.05 -0.03
C LEU A 198 3.44 1.24 -1.18
N TYR A 199 2.88 0.08 -1.48
CA TYR A 199 3.29 -0.72 -2.64
C TYR A 199 3.07 0.07 -3.94
N LYS A 200 1.86 0.64 -4.13
CA LYS A 200 1.54 1.42 -5.34
C LYS A 200 2.51 2.59 -5.53
N LEU A 201 2.76 3.33 -4.46
CA LEU A 201 3.66 4.48 -4.41
C LEU A 201 5.11 4.09 -4.77
N VAL A 202 5.63 3.01 -4.18
CA VAL A 202 6.98 2.53 -4.47
C VAL A 202 7.08 2.04 -5.92
N ASN A 203 6.08 1.30 -6.41
CA ASN A 203 6.09 0.78 -7.77
C ASN A 203 6.02 1.89 -8.80
N GLU A 204 5.17 2.90 -8.60
CA GLU A 204 5.09 4.10 -9.45
C GLU A 204 6.44 4.83 -9.46
N THR A 205 6.97 5.16 -8.28
CA THR A 205 8.24 5.91 -8.15
C THR A 205 9.43 5.19 -8.79
N LEU A 206 9.48 3.86 -8.71
CA LEU A 206 10.58 3.06 -9.25
C LEU A 206 10.42 2.76 -10.74
N ARG A 207 9.20 2.46 -11.21
CA ARG A 207 8.94 1.96 -12.57
C ARG A 207 8.54 3.01 -13.59
N GLU A 208 8.08 4.20 -13.18
CA GLU A 208 7.89 5.29 -14.14
C GLU A 208 9.18 5.64 -14.88
N ASN A 209 10.34 5.43 -14.22
CA ASN A 209 11.66 5.62 -14.81
C ASN A 209 11.96 4.60 -15.91
N ASP A 210 11.52 3.36 -15.72
CA ASP A 210 11.72 2.30 -16.72
C ASP A 210 10.89 2.59 -17.99
N ALA A 211 9.70 3.17 -17.84
CA ALA A 211 8.83 3.56 -18.95
C ALA A 211 9.32 4.81 -19.69
N THR A 212 9.91 5.79 -18.98
CA THR A 212 10.52 6.97 -19.63
C THR A 212 11.75 6.57 -20.43
N ILE A 213 12.61 5.70 -19.88
CA ILE A 213 13.80 5.19 -20.57
C ILE A 213 13.40 4.43 -21.85
N LYS A 214 12.36 3.57 -21.81
CA LYS A 214 11.91 2.86 -23.02
C LYS A 214 11.40 3.78 -24.13
N LYS A 215 10.65 4.84 -23.81
CA LYS A 215 10.18 5.82 -24.81
C LYS A 215 11.33 6.59 -25.44
N GLU A 216 12.36 6.96 -24.67
CA GLU A 216 13.54 7.64 -25.21
C GLU A 216 14.35 6.73 -26.15
N PHE A 217 14.46 5.43 -25.85
CA PHE A 217 15.10 4.45 -26.73
C PHE A 217 14.30 4.17 -28.01
N GLU A 218 12.97 4.13 -27.95
CA GLU A 218 12.12 3.96 -29.15
C GLU A 218 12.15 5.18 -30.08
N VAL A 219 12.18 6.39 -29.51
CA VAL A 219 12.32 7.64 -30.29
C VAL A 219 13.71 7.75 -30.92
N MET A 220 14.77 7.31 -30.23
CA MET A 220 16.12 7.26 -30.81
C MET A 220 16.28 6.22 -31.92
N HIS A 221 15.61 5.07 -31.83
CA HIS A 221 15.62 4.08 -32.92
C HIS A 221 14.77 4.50 -34.13
N TYR A 222 13.72 5.31 -33.94
CA TYR A 222 12.91 5.81 -35.06
C TYR A 222 13.60 6.93 -35.86
N ASN A 223 14.45 7.73 -35.21
CA ASN A 223 15.21 8.80 -35.86
C ASN A 223 16.53 8.35 -36.49
N GLY A 224 16.92 7.08 -36.34
CA GLY A 224 18.13 6.50 -36.94
C GLY A 224 17.98 5.96 -38.37
N SER A 225 16.77 5.92 -38.93
CA SER A 225 16.48 5.32 -40.26
C SER A 225 16.22 6.33 -41.38
N LYS A 226 16.62 7.60 -41.19
CA LYS A 226 16.67 8.60 -42.26
C LYS A 226 17.98 9.39 -42.18
N ILE A 227 19.06 8.78 -42.64
CA ILE A 227 20.18 9.50 -43.22
C ILE A 227 20.32 8.95 -44.64
N ILE A 228 20.28 9.88 -45.59
CA ILE A 228 20.37 9.71 -47.05
C ILE A 228 21.62 8.92 -47.43
#